data_AF-A0A8I1PI32-F1
#
_entry.id   AF-A0A8I1PI32-F1
#
_cell.length_a   1.000
_cell.length_b   1.000
_cell.length_c   1.000
_cell.angle_alpha   90.00
_cell.angle_beta   90.00
_cell.angle_gamma   90.00
#
_symmetry.space_group_name_H-M   'P 1'
#
loop_
_entity.id
_entity.type
_entity.pdbx_description
1 polymer ?
#
loop_
_entity_poly.entity_id
_entity_poly.type
_entity_poly.pdbx_seq_one_letter_code
_entity_poly.pdbx_strand_id
1 'polypeptide(L)'
;MNDVVHMGADGLLVSVLAPLLLLTLRALGIEPPALPAVVVAPGFVLLHAAATLVPAMAGIGPVVLLVGGVLFWGPVLGRRALSPPGRTVLLFATMPALDLPGVWLVARGDGPGGIAMIVAMLPMGLAALALTVRWARAEEAAAVAAQEVAPATVTGGGTGRAHP
;
A
#
# COMPACT_ATOMS: atom_id res chain seq x y z
N MET A 1 -22.36 13.34 -16.05
CA MET A 1 -21.97 11.91 -16.21
C MET A 1 -20.48 11.76 -16.47
N ASN A 2 -19.85 12.63 -17.27
CA ASN A 2 -18.40 12.59 -17.52
C ASN A 2 -17.56 12.76 -16.26
N ASP A 3 -17.93 13.64 -15.32
CA ASP A 3 -17.11 13.89 -14.12
C ASP A 3 -17.04 12.69 -13.18
N VAL A 4 -18.15 11.99 -12.97
CA VAL A 4 -18.20 10.76 -12.15
C VAL A 4 -17.29 9.67 -12.73
N VAL A 5 -17.32 9.51 -14.06
CA VAL A 5 -16.48 8.52 -14.76
C VAL A 5 -15.00 8.91 -14.67
N HIS A 6 -14.66 10.19 -14.86
CA HIS A 6 -13.29 10.66 -14.74
C HIS A 6 -12.73 10.46 -13.32
N MET A 7 -13.49 10.86 -12.29
CA MET A 7 -13.07 10.72 -10.89
C MET A 7 -12.91 9.24 -10.49
N GLY A 8 -13.81 8.37 -10.94
CA GLY A 8 -13.68 6.94 -10.74
C GLY A 8 -12.49 6.33 -11.50
N ALA A 9 -12.24 6.76 -12.74
CA ALA A 9 -11.11 6.29 -13.54
C ALA A 9 -9.77 6.70 -12.92
N ASP A 10 -9.65 7.93 -12.43
CA ASP A 10 -8.47 8.41 -11.70
C ASP A 10 -8.20 7.60 -10.44
N GLY A 11 -9.27 7.24 -9.72
CA GLY A 11 -9.23 6.31 -8.60
C GLY A 11 -8.61 4.95 -8.98
N LEU A 12 -9.13 4.34 -10.05
CA LEU A 12 -8.69 3.02 -10.55
C LEU A 12 -7.29 3.05 -11.18
N LEU A 13 -6.89 4.20 -11.76
CA LEU A 13 -5.53 4.37 -12.29
C LEU A 13 -4.49 4.15 -11.20
N VAL A 14 -4.75 4.68 -10.01
CA VAL A 14 -3.85 4.60 -8.86
C VAL A 14 -3.98 3.27 -8.12
N SER A 15 -5.21 2.81 -7.87
CA SER A 15 -5.47 1.66 -6.99
C SER A 15 -5.31 0.31 -7.71
N VAL A 16 -5.46 0.27 -9.04
CA VAL A 16 -5.43 -0.97 -9.84
C VAL A 16 -4.38 -0.90 -10.95
N LEU A 17 -4.42 0.09 -11.84
CA LEU A 17 -3.55 0.08 -13.02
C LEU A 17 -2.09 0.33 -12.66
N ALA A 18 -1.79 1.26 -11.74
CA ALA A 18 -0.43 1.53 -11.29
C ALA A 18 0.28 0.31 -10.67
N PRO A 19 -0.29 -0.44 -9.70
CA PRO A 19 0.36 -1.63 -9.17
C PRO A 19 0.48 -2.75 -10.20
N LEU A 20 -0.51 -2.93 -11.07
CA LEU A 20 -0.43 -3.92 -12.16
C LEU A 20 0.69 -3.56 -13.13
N LEU A 21 0.76 -2.30 -13.56
CA LEU A 21 1.82 -1.81 -14.44
C LEU A 21 3.20 -1.99 -13.80
N LEU A 22 3.36 -1.66 -12.52
CA LEU A 22 4.60 -1.90 -11.79
C LEU A 22 4.98 -3.39 -11.82
N LEU A 23 4.04 -4.29 -11.57
CA LEU A 23 4.28 -5.73 -11.61
C LEU A 23 4.63 -6.21 -13.03
N THR A 24 3.99 -5.69 -14.07
CA THR A 24 4.30 -5.98 -15.47
C THR A 24 5.69 -5.49 -15.84
N LEU A 25 6.04 -4.24 -15.52
CA LEU A 25 7.38 -3.70 -15.75
C LEU A 25 8.45 -4.58 -15.09
N ARG A 26 8.20 -4.99 -13.84
CA ARG A 26 9.09 -5.91 -13.12
C ARG A 26 9.22 -7.27 -13.81
N ALA A 27 8.13 -7.83 -14.32
CA ALA A 27 8.15 -9.10 -15.05
C ALA A 27 8.98 -8.98 -16.36
N LEU A 28 9.07 -7.78 -16.93
CA LEU A 28 9.89 -7.46 -18.09
C LEU A 28 11.33 -7.06 -17.72
N GLY A 29 11.72 -7.10 -16.44
CA GLY A 29 13.04 -6.66 -15.97
C GLY A 29 13.24 -5.14 -15.95
N ILE A 30 12.17 -4.36 -16.11
CA ILE A 30 12.18 -2.90 -16.05
C ILE A 30 11.86 -2.46 -14.62
N GLU A 31 12.73 -1.62 -14.06
CA GLU A 31 12.58 -1.12 -12.70
C GLU A 31 12.43 0.39 -12.65
N PRO A 32 11.30 0.89 -12.16
CA PRO A 32 11.16 2.30 -11.83
C PRO A 32 12.18 2.72 -10.77
N PRO A 33 12.55 4.02 -10.73
CA PRO A 33 13.44 4.56 -9.72
C PRO A 33 12.98 4.21 -8.29
N ALA A 34 13.88 3.63 -7.50
CA ALA A 34 13.62 3.33 -6.10
C ALA A 34 13.77 4.61 -5.26
N LEU A 35 12.64 5.27 -4.99
CA LEU A 35 12.59 6.46 -4.15
C LEU A 35 12.24 6.10 -2.69
N PRO A 36 12.76 6.84 -1.69
CA PRO A 36 12.44 6.58 -0.28
C PRO A 36 10.95 6.74 0.01
N ALA A 37 10.37 5.83 0.79
CA ALA A 37 8.94 5.86 1.13
C ALA A 37 8.52 7.19 1.80
N VAL A 38 9.39 7.76 2.63
CA VAL A 38 9.18 9.07 3.29
C VAL A 38 9.05 10.24 2.32
N VAL A 39 9.57 10.10 1.09
CA VAL A 39 9.45 11.10 0.03
C VAL A 39 8.22 10.80 -0.83
N VAL A 40 8.08 9.56 -1.28
CA VAL A 40 7.04 9.19 -2.25
C VAL A 40 5.65 9.26 -1.66
N ALA A 41 5.45 8.84 -0.41
CA ALA A 41 4.13 8.87 0.22
C ALA A 41 3.52 10.27 0.29
N PRO A 42 4.15 11.26 0.97
CA PRO A 42 3.60 12.61 1.02
C PRO A 42 3.60 13.27 -0.36
N GLY A 43 4.64 13.04 -1.17
CA GLY A 43 4.72 13.58 -2.53
C GLY A 43 3.54 13.11 -3.40
N PHE A 44 3.18 11.84 -3.32
CA PHE A 44 2.07 11.28 -4.08
C PHE A 44 0.70 11.74 -3.56
N VAL A 45 0.51 11.89 -2.24
CA VAL A 45 -0.71 12.47 -1.67
C VAL A 45 -0.94 13.88 -2.20
N LEU A 46 0.10 14.72 -2.20
CA LEU A 46 0.03 16.09 -2.73
C LEU A 46 -0.23 16.09 -4.24
N LEU A 47 0.44 15.20 -4.98
CA LEU A 47 0.25 15.04 -6.42
C LEU A 47 -1.19 14.63 -6.75
N HIS A 48 -1.74 13.67 -6.01
CA HIS A 48 -3.11 13.20 -6.17
C HIS A 48 -4.10 14.33 -5.91
N ALA A 49 -3.96 15.04 -4.79
CA ALA A 49 -4.78 16.20 -4.48
C ALA A 49 -4.69 17.29 -5.57
N ALA A 50 -3.50 17.57 -6.09
CA ALA A 50 -3.32 18.54 -7.16
C ALA A 50 -3.99 18.08 -8.47
N ALA A 51 -3.81 16.82 -8.86
CA ALA A 51 -4.41 16.27 -10.07
C ALA A 51 -5.95 16.28 -10.01
N THR A 52 -6.52 16.02 -8.82
CA THR A 52 -7.98 16.00 -8.62
C THR A 52 -8.59 17.40 -8.51
N LEU A 53 -7.92 18.33 -7.83
CA LEU A 53 -8.52 19.60 -7.43
C LEU A 53 -8.10 20.81 -8.28
N VAL A 54 -7.04 20.70 -9.07
CA VAL A 54 -6.51 21.82 -9.87
C VAL A 54 -6.93 21.67 -11.33
N PRO A 55 -7.85 22.51 -11.86
CA PRO A 55 -8.36 22.37 -13.23
C PRO A 55 -7.28 22.42 -14.31
N ALA A 56 -6.19 23.17 -14.07
CA ALA A 56 -5.06 23.27 -14.99
C ALA A 56 -4.32 21.93 -15.20
N MET A 57 -4.51 20.95 -14.31
CA MET A 57 -3.93 19.61 -14.44
C MET A 57 -4.79 18.65 -15.26
N ALA A 58 -6.04 18.99 -15.62
CA ALA A 58 -6.99 18.06 -16.23
C ALA A 58 -6.45 17.34 -17.47
N GLY A 59 -5.67 18.04 -18.32
CA GLY A 59 -5.10 17.45 -19.55
C GLY A 59 -3.96 16.45 -19.32
N ILE A 60 -3.29 16.50 -18.16
CA ILE A 60 -2.13 15.64 -17.84
C ILE A 60 -2.34 14.77 -16.60
N GLY A 61 -3.41 15.01 -15.84
CA GLY A 61 -3.75 14.36 -14.58
C GLY A 61 -3.64 12.84 -14.64
N PRO A 62 -4.28 12.16 -15.61
CA PRO A 62 -4.21 10.70 -15.72
C PRO A 62 -2.78 10.15 -15.85
N VAL A 63 -1.94 10.81 -16.66
CA VAL A 63 -0.54 10.38 -16.87
C VAL A 63 0.27 10.62 -15.60
N VAL A 64 0.09 11.78 -14.97
CA VAL A 64 0.77 12.16 -13.74
C VAL A 64 0.37 11.22 -12.59
N LEU A 65 -0.91 10.89 -12.45
CA LEU A 65 -1.43 9.94 -11.46
C LEU A 65 -0.89 8.53 -11.70
N LEU A 66 -0.82 8.08 -12.96
CA LEU A 66 -0.29 6.76 -13.27
C LEU A 66 1.21 6.66 -12.95
N VAL A 67 2.01 7.63 -13.40
CA VAL A 67 3.46 7.67 -13.12
C VAL A 67 3.73 7.78 -11.62
N GLY A 68 3.05 8.71 -10.94
CA GLY A 68 3.14 8.89 -9.50
C GLY A 68 2.69 7.63 -8.74
N GLY A 69 1.62 6.99 -9.19
CA GLY A 69 1.09 5.75 -8.61
C GLY A 69 2.10 4.61 -8.73
N VAL A 70 2.74 4.43 -9.90
CA VAL A 70 3.78 3.41 -10.08
C VAL A 70 4.94 3.62 -9.12
N LEU A 71 5.38 4.87 -8.94
CA LEU A 71 6.43 5.22 -7.97
C LEU A 71 5.96 4.95 -6.52
N PHE A 72 4.72 5.31 -6.19
CA PHE A 72 4.08 5.07 -4.90
C PHE A 72 4.02 3.59 -4.53
N TRP A 73 3.69 2.72 -5.49
CA TRP A 73 3.66 1.28 -5.26
C TRP A 73 5.07 0.66 -5.16
N GLY A 74 6.13 1.39 -5.55
CA GLY A 74 7.52 0.93 -5.48
C GLY A 74 7.95 0.44 -4.09
N PRO A 75 7.78 1.23 -3.02
CA PRO A 75 8.03 0.79 -1.64
C PRO A 75 7.18 -0.41 -1.17
N VAL A 76 6.07 -0.73 -1.84
CA VAL A 76 5.15 -1.81 -1.43
C VAL A 76 5.41 -3.11 -2.21
N LEU A 77 5.53 -2.98 -3.53
CA LEU A 77 5.58 -4.09 -4.48
C LEU A 77 6.87 -4.11 -5.30
N GLY A 78 7.81 -3.18 -5.07
CA GLY A 78 9.10 -3.11 -5.76
C GLY A 78 10.13 -4.10 -5.23
N ARG A 79 11.31 -4.16 -5.86
CA ARG A 79 12.40 -5.05 -5.43
C ARG A 79 12.96 -4.66 -4.07
N ARG A 80 13.08 -3.36 -3.82
CA ARG A 80 13.47 -2.77 -2.54
C ARG A 80 12.24 -2.38 -1.72
N ALA A 81 11.19 -3.21 -1.78
CA ALA A 81 9.99 -2.99 -0.98
C ALA A 81 10.32 -3.05 0.52
N LEU A 82 9.55 -2.30 1.29
CA LEU A 82 9.64 -2.24 2.75
C LEU A 82 9.47 -3.64 3.37
N SER A 83 9.81 -3.75 4.67
CA SER A 83 9.43 -4.92 5.45
C SER A 83 7.90 -5.12 5.44
N PRO A 84 7.39 -6.35 5.64
CA PRO A 84 5.96 -6.60 5.71
C PRO A 84 5.17 -5.60 6.60
N PRO A 85 5.57 -5.31 7.85
CA PRO A 85 4.88 -4.31 8.66
C PRO A 85 5.01 -2.89 8.09
N GLY A 86 6.17 -2.55 7.51
CA GLY A 86 6.37 -1.24 6.87
C GLY A 86 5.42 -0.98 5.70
N ARG A 87 5.13 -2.01 4.89
CA ARG A 87 4.15 -1.91 3.78
C ARG A 87 2.74 -1.64 4.29
N THR A 88 2.34 -2.35 5.36
CA THR A 88 1.04 -2.19 6.02
C THR A 88 0.90 -0.78 6.59
N VAL A 89 1.89 -0.31 7.36
CA VAL A 89 1.88 1.03 7.95
C VAL A 89 1.81 2.11 6.88
N LEU A 90 2.62 1.98 5.81
CA LEU A 90 2.59 2.91 4.69
C LEU A 90 1.19 3.04 4.11
N LEU A 91 0.56 1.92 3.72
CA LEU A 91 -0.74 1.94 3.06
C LEU A 91 -1.85 2.48 3.96
N PHE A 92 -1.92 2.05 5.22
CA PHE A 92 -2.94 2.53 6.16
C PHE A 92 -2.75 4.01 6.53
N ALA A 93 -1.51 4.51 6.59
CA ALA A 93 -1.26 5.93 6.83
C ALA A 93 -1.64 6.79 5.62
N THR A 94 -1.40 6.30 4.40
CA THR A 94 -1.62 7.09 3.17
C THR A 94 -3.05 7.03 2.66
N MET A 95 -3.78 5.95 2.89
CA MET A 95 -5.14 5.79 2.35
C MET A 95 -6.10 6.92 2.76
N PRO A 96 -6.26 7.24 4.07
CA PRO A 96 -7.16 8.32 4.47
C PRO A 96 -6.78 9.66 3.84
N ALA A 97 -5.47 9.90 3.66
CA ALA A 97 -4.97 11.12 3.05
C ALA A 97 -5.28 11.19 1.53
N LEU A 98 -5.26 10.05 0.84
CA LEU A 98 -5.65 9.94 -0.56
C LEU A 98 -7.16 10.12 -0.78
N ASP A 99 -7.98 9.83 0.23
CA ASP A 99 -9.43 10.04 0.16
C ASP A 99 -9.85 11.50 0.41
N LEU A 100 -8.97 12.33 1.00
CA LEU A 100 -9.29 13.73 1.34
C LEU A 100 -9.79 14.58 0.16
N PRO A 101 -9.21 14.50 -1.06
CA PRO A 101 -9.75 15.24 -2.20
C PRO A 101 -11.20 14.84 -2.53
N GLY A 102 -11.57 13.57 -2.29
CA GLY A 102 -12.92 13.07 -2.56
C GLY A 102 -13.91 13.59 -1.52
N VAL A 103 -13.50 13.55 -0.26
CA VAL A 103 -14.25 14.17 0.84
C VAL A 103 -14.45 15.67 0.60
N TRP A 104 -13.42 16.35 0.09
CA TRP A 104 -13.51 17.77 -0.26
C TRP A 104 -14.52 18.04 -1.38
N LEU A 105 -14.54 17.21 -2.44
CA LEU A 105 -15.54 17.31 -3.51
C LEU A 105 -16.97 17.12 -2.97
N VAL A 106 -17.18 16.12 -2.11
CA VAL A 106 -18.47 15.90 -1.44
C VAL A 106 -18.88 17.13 -0.63
N ALA A 107 -17.96 17.70 0.16
CA ALA A 107 -18.23 18.88 0.97
C ALA A 107 -18.56 20.13 0.13
N ARG A 108 -18.05 20.22 -1.10
CA ARG A 108 -18.28 21.32 -2.04
C ARG A 108 -19.53 21.14 -2.91
N GLY A 109 -20.27 20.04 -2.74
CA GLY A 109 -21.51 19.76 -3.46
C GLY A 109 -21.37 18.82 -4.65
N ASP A 110 -20.15 18.37 -5.00
CA ASP A 110 -19.93 17.31 -5.98
C ASP A 110 -19.86 15.94 -5.30
N GLY A 111 -21.00 15.55 -4.72
CA GLY A 111 -21.18 14.28 -4.02
C GLY A 111 -20.86 13.06 -4.91
N PRO A 112 -21.49 12.92 -6.10
CA PRO A 112 -21.27 11.77 -6.96
C PRO A 112 -19.82 11.60 -7.41
N GLY A 113 -19.13 12.69 -7.80
CA GLY A 113 -17.73 12.63 -8.21
C GLY A 113 -16.82 12.23 -7.05
N GLY A 114 -16.99 12.86 -5.88
CA GLY A 114 -16.20 12.55 -4.70
C GLY A 114 -16.40 11.12 -4.19
N ILE A 115 -17.64 10.62 -4.18
CA ILE A 115 -17.95 9.23 -3.81
C ILE A 115 -17.33 8.24 -4.80
N ALA A 116 -17.45 8.50 -6.11
CA ALA A 116 -16.88 7.62 -7.13
C ALA A 116 -15.36 7.44 -6.96
N MET A 117 -14.66 8.53 -6.61
CA MET A 117 -13.22 8.46 -6.35
C MET A 117 -12.89 7.63 -5.10
N ILE A 118 -13.58 7.86 -3.97
CA ILE A 118 -13.36 7.12 -2.72
C ILE A 118 -13.62 5.61 -2.95
N VAL A 119 -14.72 5.27 -3.63
CA VAL A 119 -15.05 3.88 -3.95
C VAL A 119 -14.00 3.26 -4.87
N ALA A 120 -13.50 4.01 -5.85
CA ALA A 120 -12.44 3.55 -6.75
C ALA A 120 -11.08 3.37 -6.05
N MET A 121 -10.88 3.93 -4.86
CA MET A 121 -9.69 3.73 -4.03
C MET A 121 -9.76 2.48 -3.13
N LEU A 122 -10.94 1.86 -2.96
CA LEU A 122 -11.11 0.63 -2.14
C LEU A 122 -10.13 -0.52 -2.44
N PRO A 123 -9.74 -0.80 -3.71
CA PRO A 123 -8.75 -1.85 -3.98
C PRO A 123 -7.44 -1.68 -3.21
N MET A 124 -7.05 -0.43 -2.92
CA MET A 124 -5.87 -0.13 -2.12
C MET A 124 -6.01 -0.60 -0.66
N GLY A 125 -7.21 -0.44 -0.08
CA GLY A 125 -7.51 -0.93 1.28
C GLY A 125 -7.60 -2.44 1.35
N LEU A 126 -8.15 -3.07 0.32
CA LEU A 126 -8.11 -4.52 0.19
C LEU A 126 -6.68 -5.05 0.10
N ALA A 127 -5.81 -4.37 -0.65
CA ALA A 127 -4.39 -4.72 -0.71
C ALA A 127 -3.69 -4.56 0.65
N ALA A 128 -3.95 -3.46 1.37
CA ALA A 128 -3.41 -3.25 2.72
C ALA A 128 -3.86 -4.35 3.69
N LEU A 129 -5.15 -4.70 3.68
CA LEU A 129 -5.72 -5.77 4.48
C LEU A 129 -5.08 -7.13 4.14
N ALA A 130 -5.01 -7.47 2.85
CA ALA A 130 -4.42 -8.72 2.39
C ALA A 130 -2.96 -8.87 2.80
N LEU A 131 -2.16 -7.79 2.68
CA LEU A 131 -0.77 -7.77 3.13
C LEU A 131 -0.65 -7.96 4.64
N THR A 132 -1.55 -7.33 5.41
CA THR A 132 -1.57 -7.43 6.87
C THR A 132 -1.92 -8.83 7.33
N VAL A 133 -2.98 -9.44 6.77
CA VAL A 133 -3.38 -10.82 7.07
C VAL A 133 -2.26 -11.80 6.70
N ARG A 134 -1.62 -11.61 5.53
CA ARG A 134 -0.52 -12.47 5.11
C ARG A 134 0.67 -12.37 6.06
N TRP A 135 1.00 -11.16 6.52
CA TRP A 135 2.05 -10.95 7.50
C TRP A 135 1.71 -11.58 8.85
N ALA A 136 0.51 -11.35 9.40
CA ALA A 136 0.08 -11.94 10.67
C ALA A 136 0.18 -13.47 10.67
N ARG A 137 -0.28 -14.13 9.59
CA ARG A 137 -0.16 -15.58 9.43
C ARG A 137 1.28 -16.08 9.35
N ALA A 138 2.17 -15.31 8.73
CA ALA A 138 3.59 -15.66 8.67
C ALA A 138 4.26 -15.56 10.05
N GLU A 139 3.88 -14.56 10.85
CA GLU A 139 4.35 -14.38 12.22
C GLU A 139 3.87 -15.52 13.13
N GLU A 140 2.59 -15.89 13.03
CA GLU A 140 2.01 -17.03 13.75
C GLU A 140 2.75 -18.33 13.42
N ALA A 141 2.99 -18.60 12.14
CA ALA A 141 3.71 -19.80 11.71
C ALA A 141 5.17 -19.83 12.24
N ALA A 142 5.86 -18.67 12.23
CA ALA A 142 7.21 -18.57 12.77
C ALA A 142 7.24 -18.78 14.29
N ALA A 143 6.25 -18.27 15.01
CA ALA A 143 6.12 -18.44 16.47
C ALA A 143 5.88 -19.92 16.84
N VAL A 144 5.03 -20.63 16.10
CA VAL A 144 4.80 -22.08 16.29
C VAL A 144 6.09 -22.87 16.06
N ALA A 145 6.80 -22.61 14.96
CA ALA A 145 8.06 -23.29 14.67
C ALA A 145 9.13 -23.03 15.74
N ALA A 146 9.19 -21.82 16.31
CA ALA A 146 10.11 -21.50 17.40
C ALA A 146 9.78 -22.25 18.71
N GLN A 147 8.50 -22.47 19.00
CA GLN A 147 8.05 -23.24 20.17
C GLN A 147 8.33 -24.74 20.02
N GLU A 148 8.27 -25.30 18.80
CA GLU A 148 8.59 -26.70 18.52
C GLU A 148 10.09 -27.03 18.66
N VAL A 149 10.97 -26.04 18.47
CA VAL A 149 12.44 -26.20 18.63
C VAL A 149 12.90 -26.06 20.09
N ALA A 150 12.13 -25.34 20.92
CA ALA A 150 12.47 -25.08 22.33
C ALA A 150 12.35 -26.24 23.35
N PRO A 151 11.69 -27.41 23.13
CA PRO A 151 11.46 -28.38 24.20
C PRO A 151 12.59 -29.41 24.38
N ALA A 152 13.72 -29.33 23.67
CA ALA A 152 14.83 -30.30 23.82
C ALA A 152 15.96 -29.87 24.76
N THR A 153 15.96 -28.64 25.31
CA THR A 153 17.09 -28.11 26.10
C THR A 153 16.90 -28.13 27.62
N VAL A 154 15.80 -28.68 28.16
CA VAL A 154 15.50 -28.69 29.61
C VAL A 154 15.25 -30.11 30.17
N THR A 155 15.99 -31.11 29.70
CA THR A 155 15.99 -32.46 30.31
C THR A 155 17.39 -33.08 30.30
N GLY A 156 18.31 -32.55 31.08
CA GLY A 156 19.60 -33.23 31.28
C GLY A 156 20.62 -32.44 32.08
N GLY A 157 20.48 -32.38 33.40
CA GLY A 157 21.54 -31.83 34.23
C GLY A 157 21.23 -31.85 35.72
N GLY A 158 21.47 -33.00 36.36
CA GLY A 158 21.67 -33.03 37.83
C GLY A 158 20.76 -33.95 38.62
N THR A 159 20.60 -35.21 38.21
CA THR A 159 20.30 -36.28 39.19
C THR A 159 21.56 -36.58 39.99
N GLY A 160 21.36 -36.83 41.28
CA GLY A 160 22.38 -36.74 42.31
C GLY A 160 23.57 -37.67 42.17
N ARG A 161 24.68 -37.21 42.74
CA ARG A 161 25.65 -38.08 43.40
C ARG A 161 25.63 -37.76 44.89
N ALA A 162 24.85 -38.56 45.62
CA ALA A 162 25.20 -38.91 46.98
C ALA A 162 26.41 -39.85 46.93
N HIS A 163 27.35 -39.66 47.86
CA HIS A 163 28.25 -40.63 48.51
C HIS A 163 29.56 -39.94 48.92
N PRO A 164 30.22 -40.35 50.01
CA PRO A 164 29.76 -41.02 51.23
C PRO A 164 29.92 -40.15 52.50
#